data_AF-A0A8J3TJ50-F1
#
_entry.id   AF-A0A8J3TJ50-F1
#
_cell.length_a   1.000
_cell.length_b   1.000
_cell.length_c   1.000
_cell.angle_alpha   90.00
_cell.angle_beta   90.00
_cell.angle_gamma   90.00
#
_symmetry.space_group_name_H-M   'P 1'
#
loop_
_entity.id
_entity.type
_entity.pdbx_description
1 polymer ?
#
loop_
_entity_poly.entity_id
_entity_poly.type
_entity_poly.pdbx_seq_one_letter_code
_entity_poly.pdbx_strand_id
1 'polypeptide(L)'
;MSKYLIDKFLFTVDRDPDLVERYREDPRGTVDWWETERANSILGCHSGEASTWLRFEDTEREALASHDYVRLFELGAHPFLTLTLFIAMFERDYDEPLAFQKEYGMRLQHFSLPYPDIAT
;
A
#
# COMPACT_ATOMS: atom_id res chain seq x y z
N MET A 1 -15.40 -1.71 -0.98
CA MET A 1 -13.96 -1.59 -1.26
C MET A 1 -13.61 -0.17 -1.66
N SER A 2 -12.79 0.51 -0.88
CA SER A 2 -12.29 1.86 -1.21
C SER A 2 -10.85 1.77 -1.69
N LYS A 3 -10.66 1.54 -3.00
CA LYS A 3 -9.35 1.65 -3.67
C LYS A 3 -8.60 2.92 -3.23
N TYR A 4 -9.34 4.02 -3.09
CA TYR A 4 -8.81 5.29 -2.62
C TYR A 4 -8.12 5.19 -1.25
N LEU A 5 -8.73 4.52 -0.27
CA LEU A 5 -8.18 4.50 1.09
C LEU A 5 -6.92 3.63 1.19
N ILE A 6 -6.90 2.50 0.46
CA ILE A 6 -5.71 1.66 0.33
C ILE A 6 -4.57 2.45 -0.31
N ASP A 7 -4.82 3.05 -1.48
CA ASP A 7 -3.81 3.82 -2.20
C ASP A 7 -3.33 5.03 -1.38
N LYS A 8 -4.23 5.66 -0.63
CA LYS A 8 -3.88 6.74 0.29
C LYS A 8 -2.94 6.26 1.40
N PHE A 9 -3.23 5.12 2.04
CA PHE A 9 -2.36 4.54 3.05
C PHE A 9 -0.97 4.28 2.47
N LEU A 10 -0.89 3.52 1.38
CA LEU A 10 0.37 3.16 0.72
C LEU A 10 1.17 4.40 0.35
N PHE A 11 0.52 5.40 -0.27
CA PHE A 11 1.15 6.67 -0.63
C PHE A 11 1.68 7.40 0.61
N THR A 12 0.90 7.53 1.67
CA THR A 12 1.35 8.28 2.85
C THR A 12 2.50 7.62 3.59
N VAL A 13 2.52 6.28 3.66
CA VAL A 13 3.60 5.52 4.30
C VAL A 13 4.88 5.60 3.47
N ASP A 14 4.80 5.39 2.16
CA ASP A 14 5.94 5.41 1.23
C ASP A 14 6.67 6.76 1.16
N ARG A 15 6.06 7.86 1.63
CA ARG A 15 6.65 9.20 1.60
C ARG A 15 7.42 9.60 2.87
N ASP A 16 7.37 8.77 3.91
CA ASP A 16 7.97 9.07 5.20
C ASP A 16 8.81 7.87 5.69
N PRO A 17 10.15 7.96 5.69
CA PRO A 17 11.01 6.86 6.13
C PRO A 17 10.69 6.32 7.52
N ASP A 18 10.25 7.19 8.44
CA ASP A 18 9.91 6.76 9.80
C ASP A 18 8.62 5.93 9.79
N LEU A 19 7.65 6.26 8.91
CA LEU A 19 6.46 5.44 8.72
C LEU A 19 6.76 4.13 7.99
N VAL A 20 7.72 4.11 7.05
CA VAL A 20 8.17 2.88 6.40
C VAL A 20 8.74 1.91 7.43
N GLU A 21 9.65 2.37 8.29
CA GLU A 21 10.24 1.52 9.34
C GLU A 21 9.18 1.06 10.34
N ARG A 22 8.31 1.98 10.79
CA ARG A 22 7.21 1.63 11.70
C ARG A 22 6.27 0.57 11.10
N TYR A 23 5.92 0.72 9.82
CA TYR A 23 5.05 -0.24 9.14
C TYR A 23 5.72 -1.61 8.97
N ARG A 24 7.03 -1.62 8.68
CA ARG A 24 7.80 -2.85 8.60
C ARG A 24 7.88 -3.57 9.95
N GLU A 25 8.08 -2.84 11.05
CA GLU A 25 8.24 -3.41 12.40
C GLU A 25 6.92 -3.85 13.04
N ASP A 26 5.86 -3.06 12.90
CA ASP A 26 4.53 -3.33 13.44
C ASP A 26 3.45 -3.00 12.41
N PRO A 27 3.20 -3.91 11.44
CA PRO A 27 2.27 -3.62 10.36
C PRO A 27 0.84 -3.47 10.83
N ARG A 28 0.37 -4.36 11.73
CA ARG A 28 -0.98 -4.31 12.30
C ARG A 28 -1.19 -3.02 13.10
N GLY A 29 -0.29 -2.71 14.04
CA GLY A 29 -0.42 -1.50 14.84
C GLY A 29 -0.28 -0.22 14.01
N THR A 30 0.50 -0.25 12.94
CA THR A 30 0.60 0.90 12.01
C THR A 30 -0.70 1.09 11.21
N VAL A 31 -1.31 0.03 10.69
CA VAL A 31 -2.58 0.10 9.97
C VAL A 31 -3.69 0.63 10.89
N ASP A 32 -3.82 0.09 12.09
CA ASP A 32 -4.86 0.51 13.05
C ASP A 32 -4.68 1.96 13.51
N TRP A 33 -3.45 2.35 13.84
CA TRP A 33 -3.14 3.73 14.18
C TRP A 33 -3.40 4.68 13.01
N TRP A 34 -2.97 4.32 11.79
CA TRP A 34 -3.12 5.17 10.63
C TRP A 34 -4.60 5.36 10.29
N GLU A 35 -5.40 4.30 10.36
CA GLU A 35 -6.82 4.41 10.11
C GLU A 35 -7.51 5.35 11.12
N THR A 36 -7.16 5.23 12.39
CA THR A 36 -7.73 6.07 13.45
C THR A 36 -7.31 7.53 13.32
N GLU A 37 -6.03 7.78 13.08
CA GLU A 37 -5.42 9.12 13.22
C GLU A 37 -5.26 9.87 11.90
N ARG A 38 -5.19 9.17 10.77
CA ARG A 38 -4.75 9.72 9.47
C ARG A 38 -5.72 9.48 8.33
N ALA A 39 -6.50 8.40 8.33
CA ALA A 39 -7.38 8.03 7.21
C ALA A 39 -8.31 9.17 6.80
N ASN A 40 -8.88 9.87 7.78
CA ASN A 40 -9.88 10.89 7.54
C ASN A 40 -9.31 12.31 7.33
N SER A 41 -8.01 12.54 7.55
CA SER A 41 -7.38 13.83 7.26
C SER A 41 -7.47 14.15 5.77
N ILE A 42 -7.97 15.34 5.41
CA ILE A 42 -8.10 15.72 3.99
C ILE A 42 -6.70 16.05 3.44
N LEU A 43 -6.25 15.31 2.42
CA LEU A 43 -4.94 15.55 1.79
C LEU A 43 -4.92 16.92 1.10
N GLY A 44 -3.86 17.68 1.31
CA GLY A 44 -3.65 18.97 0.65
C GLY A 44 -4.45 20.13 1.25
N CYS A 45 -5.14 19.93 2.38
CA CYS A 45 -5.81 21.00 3.11
C CYS A 45 -5.02 21.46 4.36
N HIS A 46 -5.47 22.55 4.98
CA HIS A 46 -4.93 22.98 6.27
C HIS A 46 -5.22 21.93 7.36
N SER A 47 -4.28 21.79 8.30
CA SER A 47 -4.41 20.84 9.41
C SER A 47 -5.67 21.11 10.23
N GLY A 48 -6.36 20.05 10.64
CA GLY A 48 -7.58 20.13 11.47
C GLY A 48 -8.86 19.79 10.73
N GLU A 49 -8.83 19.72 9.39
CA GLU A 49 -9.96 19.23 8.59
C GLU A 49 -9.91 17.71 8.42
N ALA A 50 -10.97 17.04 8.90
CA ALA A 50 -11.12 15.59 8.82
C ALA A 50 -12.55 15.19 8.43
N SER A 51 -12.64 14.10 7.66
CA SER A 51 -13.89 13.38 7.40
C SER A 51 -14.23 12.43 8.57
N THR A 52 -15.36 11.73 8.47
CA THR A 52 -15.72 10.60 9.34
C THR A 52 -16.12 9.37 8.53
N TRP A 53 -15.93 9.42 7.21
CA TRP A 53 -16.51 8.46 6.27
C TRP A 53 -15.57 7.31 5.91
N LEU A 54 -14.26 7.52 6.07
CA LEU A 54 -13.24 6.59 5.61
C LEU A 54 -12.92 5.57 6.71
N ARG A 55 -13.03 4.29 6.36
CA ARG A 55 -12.64 3.12 7.13
C ARG A 55 -12.31 1.97 6.18
N PHE A 56 -11.37 1.13 6.56
CA PHE A 56 -11.07 -0.12 5.87
C PHE A 56 -12.17 -1.14 6.13
N GLU A 57 -12.42 -1.98 5.13
CA GLU A 57 -13.06 -3.27 5.33
C GLU A 57 -12.07 -4.26 5.96
N ASP A 58 -12.56 -5.28 6.65
CA ASP A 58 -11.71 -6.27 7.33
C ASP A 58 -10.69 -6.92 6.39
N THR A 59 -11.09 -7.18 5.14
CA THR A 59 -10.21 -7.77 4.13
C THR A 59 -9.11 -6.81 3.66
N GLU A 60 -9.39 -5.51 3.60
CA GLU A 60 -8.41 -4.48 3.23
C GLU A 60 -7.41 -4.31 4.37
N ARG A 61 -7.90 -4.26 5.61
CA ARG A 61 -7.09 -4.18 6.82
C ARG A 61 -6.15 -5.37 6.93
N GLU A 62 -6.66 -6.60 6.74
CA GLU A 62 -5.82 -7.80 6.83
C GLU A 62 -4.75 -7.79 5.75
N ALA A 63 -5.09 -7.47 4.50
CA ALA A 63 -4.12 -7.43 3.40
C ALA A 63 -2.98 -6.43 3.65
N LEU A 64 -3.28 -5.27 4.23
CA LEU A 64 -2.26 -4.31 4.67
C LEU A 64 -1.45 -4.87 5.86
N ALA A 65 -2.13 -5.30 6.91
CA ALA A 65 -1.53 -5.82 8.14
C ALA A 65 -0.62 -7.04 7.94
N SER A 66 -0.85 -7.83 6.89
CA SER A 66 -0.07 -9.02 6.57
C SER A 66 0.92 -8.80 5.41
N HIS A 67 1.03 -7.57 4.89
CA HIS A 67 1.83 -7.26 3.70
C HIS A 67 1.47 -8.12 2.47
N ASP A 68 0.21 -8.52 2.33
CA ASP A 68 -0.24 -9.36 1.22
C ASP A 68 -0.43 -8.52 -0.05
N TYR A 69 0.67 -8.23 -0.72
CA TYR A 69 0.67 -7.43 -1.94
C TYR A 69 -0.02 -8.10 -3.13
N VAL A 70 -0.23 -9.42 -3.11
CA VAL A 70 -1.06 -10.11 -4.10
C VAL A 70 -2.52 -9.76 -3.84
N ARG A 71 -2.98 -9.90 -2.59
CA ARG A 71 -4.35 -9.52 -2.21
C ARG A 71 -4.61 -8.02 -2.38
N LEU A 72 -3.64 -7.16 -2.06
CA LEU A 72 -3.76 -5.71 -2.30
C LEU A 72 -3.96 -5.41 -3.80
N PHE A 73 -3.24 -6.12 -4.67
CA PHE A 73 -3.44 -6.00 -6.12
C PHE A 73 -4.85 -6.43 -6.55
N GLU A 74 -5.38 -7.55 -6.01
CA GLU A 74 -6.76 -7.98 -6.25
C GLU A 74 -7.80 -6.96 -5.80
N LEU A 75 -7.54 -6.27 -4.68
CA LEU A 75 -8.37 -5.19 -4.13
C LEU A 75 -8.25 -3.88 -4.93
N GLY A 76 -7.38 -3.85 -5.95
CA GLY A 76 -7.22 -2.72 -6.86
C GLY A 76 -6.19 -1.68 -6.44
N ALA A 77 -5.32 -2.01 -5.48
CA ALA A 77 -4.21 -1.16 -5.09
C ALA A 77 -3.32 -0.80 -6.29
N HIS A 78 -2.81 0.42 -6.32
CA HIS A 78 -1.98 0.89 -7.41
C HIS A 78 -0.64 0.14 -7.44
N PRO A 79 -0.30 -0.57 -8.53
CA PRO A 79 0.86 -1.48 -8.55
C PRO A 79 2.20 -0.81 -8.28
N PHE A 80 2.33 0.46 -8.64
CA PHE A 80 3.53 1.25 -8.35
C PHE A 80 3.67 1.56 -6.86
N LEU A 81 2.58 1.90 -6.15
CA LEU A 81 2.64 2.26 -4.74
C LEU A 81 2.98 1.05 -3.88
N THR A 82 2.42 -0.12 -4.20
CA THR A 82 2.81 -1.37 -3.55
C THR A 82 4.27 -1.67 -3.86
N LEU A 83 4.68 -1.69 -5.14
CA LEU A 83 6.05 -2.04 -5.52
C LEU A 83 7.11 -1.17 -4.82
N THR A 84 6.98 0.16 -4.85
CA THR A 84 8.01 1.04 -4.26
C THR A 84 8.10 0.90 -2.76
N LEU A 85 6.95 0.84 -2.07
CA LEU A 85 6.91 0.69 -0.62
C LEU A 85 7.53 -0.65 -0.21
N PHE A 86 7.17 -1.74 -0.88
CA PHE A 86 7.69 -3.06 -0.54
C PHE A 86 9.16 -3.25 -0.92
N ILE A 87 9.68 -2.57 -1.96
CA ILE A 87 11.13 -2.48 -2.19
C ILE A 87 11.80 -1.78 -1.01
N ALA A 88 11.30 -0.60 -0.62
CA ALA A 88 11.87 0.17 0.49
C ALA A 88 11.88 -0.63 1.79
N MET A 89 10.84 -1.42 2.04
CA MET A 89 10.78 -2.31 3.18
C MET A 89 11.69 -3.52 3.03
N PHE A 90 11.63 -4.29 1.94
CA PHE A 90 12.15 -5.67 1.95
C PHE A 90 13.39 -5.93 1.09
N GLU A 91 13.73 -5.08 0.12
CA GLU A 91 14.87 -5.35 -0.78
C GLU A 91 16.18 -5.53 -0.01
N ARG A 92 16.34 -4.80 1.10
CA ARG A 92 17.51 -4.90 1.99
C ARG A 92 17.68 -6.25 2.69
N ASP A 93 16.66 -7.10 2.67
CA ASP A 93 16.70 -8.45 3.24
C ASP A 93 17.15 -9.51 2.23
N TYR A 94 17.36 -9.14 0.96
CA TYR A 94 17.82 -10.04 -0.09
C TYR A 94 19.33 -9.86 -0.34
N ASP A 95 20.01 -10.98 -0.60
CA ASP A 95 21.45 -10.98 -0.92
C ASP A 95 21.75 -10.48 -2.35
N GLU A 96 20.82 -10.71 -3.29
CA GLU A 96 20.99 -10.33 -4.69
C GLU A 96 20.21 -9.05 -5.04
N PRO A 97 20.79 -8.13 -5.81
CA PRO A 97 20.06 -6.99 -6.35
C PRO A 97 18.84 -7.43 -7.18
N LEU A 98 17.76 -6.68 -7.03
CA LEU A 98 16.49 -6.85 -7.72
C LEU A 98 15.73 -8.13 -7.36
N ALA A 99 16.13 -8.84 -6.31
CA ALA A 99 15.53 -10.13 -5.98
C ALA A 99 14.07 -9.97 -5.51
N PHE A 100 13.76 -8.95 -4.71
CA PHE A 100 12.38 -8.71 -4.28
C PHE A 100 11.46 -8.38 -5.46
N GLN A 101 11.93 -7.58 -6.42
CA GLN A 101 11.18 -7.15 -7.60
C GLN A 101 10.88 -8.34 -8.52
N LYS A 102 11.85 -9.26 -8.68
CA LYS A 102 11.65 -10.51 -9.41
C LYS A 102 10.59 -11.40 -8.73
N GLU A 103 10.68 -11.55 -7.40
CA GLU A 103 9.66 -12.27 -6.64
C GLU A 103 8.29 -11.64 -6.79
N TYR A 104 8.19 -10.33 -6.60
CA TYR A 104 6.96 -9.56 -6.72
C TYR A 104 6.30 -9.78 -8.09
N GLY A 105 7.08 -9.66 -9.17
CA GLY A 105 6.61 -9.95 -10.53
C GLY A 105 6.14 -11.39 -10.71
N MET A 106 6.88 -12.37 -10.17
CA MET A 106 6.51 -13.79 -10.22
C MET A 106 5.20 -14.07 -9.47
N ARG A 107 4.97 -13.47 -8.31
CA ARG A 107 3.73 -13.67 -7.55
C ARG A 107 2.51 -13.09 -8.28
N LEU A 108 2.69 -11.98 -9.00
CA LEU A 108 1.61 -11.34 -9.76
C LEU A 108 1.43 -11.88 -11.20
N GLN A 109 2.25 -12.84 -11.65
CA GLN A 109 2.26 -13.29 -13.05
C GLN A 109 0.93 -13.89 -13.54
N HIS A 110 0.05 -14.28 -12.62
CA HIS A 110 -1.25 -14.87 -12.92
C HIS A 110 -2.33 -13.83 -13.24
N PHE A 111 -2.07 -12.54 -12.99
CA PHE A 111 -2.98 -11.46 -13.40
C PHE A 111 -2.85 -11.19 -14.89
N SER A 112 -3.99 -11.16 -15.57
CA SER A 112 -4.10 -10.66 -16.93
C SER A 112 -4.93 -9.38 -16.92
N LEU A 113 -4.27 -8.24 -17.16
CA LEU A 113 -4.92 -6.94 -17.26
C LEU A 113 -5.12 -6.56 -18.74
N PRO A 114 -6.21 -5.87 -19.09
CA PRO A 114 -6.38 -5.36 -20.44
C PRO A 114 -5.22 -4.41 -20.76
N TYR A 115 -4.56 -4.64 -21.88
CA TYR A 115 -3.59 -3.69 -22.40
C TYR A 115 -4.34 -2.42 -22.81
N PRO A 116 -3.93 -1.22 -22.36
CA PRO A 116 -4.58 0.01 -22.77
C PRO A 116 -4.53 0.14 -24.29
N ASP A 117 -5.67 0.40 -24.91
CA ASP A 117 -5.67 0.78 -26.31
C ASP A 117 -5.08 2.20 -26.43
N ILE A 118 -3.94 2.29 -27.10
CA ILE A 118 -3.21 3.55 -27.35
C ILE A 118 -3.46 4.06 -28.77
N ALA A 119 -4.38 3.45 -29.53
CA ALA A 119 -4.84 3.99 -30.80
C ALA A 119 -5.74 5.20 -30.53
N THR A 120 -5.15 6.39 -30.64
CA THR A 120 -5.84 7.69 -30.70
C THR A 120 -5.65 8.32 -32.07
#